data_AF-A0A915YJW1-F1
#
_entry.id   AF-A0A915YJW1-F1
#
_cell.length_a   1.000
_cell.length_b   1.000
_cell.length_c   1.000
_cell.angle_alpha   90.00
_cell.angle_beta   90.00
_cell.angle_gamma   90.00
#
_symmetry.space_group_name_H-M   'P 1'
#
loop_
_entity.id
_entity.type
_entity.pdbx_description
1 polymer ?
#
loop_
_entity_poly.entity_id
_entity_poly.type
_entity_poly.pdbx_seq_one_letter_code
_entity_poly.pdbx_strand_id
1 'polypeptide(L)'
;MKTIAITMLFLLSLITFQACQTTEAETCIITCQNQGIAQQDAFGDCTCNCPNGYSGDFCEIEDACITQNINCGPNGNCNNGVCACDDGYEGSLCDIESREKFLGTYGAVWLCGNWTADVGLITIHKDLNQVDEVTITYIYADGTSHVIHDGEIKNGTTLEFSDIRFGPDIDFVGSYSINPNTNQEEIIGTFEWGDGSATQSCNGTWFKQ
;
A
#
# COMPACT_ATOMS: atom_id res chain seq x y z
N MET A 1 54.95 5.36 88.36
CA MET A 1 53.75 5.92 87.67
C MET A 1 54.27 6.59 86.40
N LYS A 2 54.26 5.86 85.28
CA LYS A 2 53.23 5.90 84.21
C LYS A 2 53.26 7.23 83.46
N THR A 3 53.25 7.15 82.11
CA THR A 3 53.43 8.22 81.10
C THR A 3 54.93 8.55 80.93
N ILE A 4 55.61 8.36 79.79
CA ILE A 4 55.33 8.82 78.43
C ILE A 4 56.15 7.91 77.47
N ALA A 5 55.50 6.96 76.79
CA ALA A 5 56.10 6.22 75.67
C ALA A 5 55.00 5.77 74.68
N ILE A 6 53.94 6.60 74.56
CA ILE A 6 52.79 6.40 73.65
C ILE A 6 52.80 7.50 72.56
N THR A 7 53.92 8.21 72.39
CA THR A 7 54.05 9.28 71.39
C THR A 7 54.67 8.82 70.07
N MET A 8 54.86 7.51 69.87
CA MET A 8 55.41 6.94 68.62
C MET A 8 54.50 5.88 67.98
N LEU A 9 53.20 5.93 68.27
CA LEU A 9 52.20 5.05 67.63
C LEU A 9 50.99 5.81 67.07
N PHE A 10 51.09 7.14 66.96
CA PHE A 10 50.03 8.03 66.45
C PHE A 10 50.47 8.85 65.22
N LEU A 11 51.54 8.42 64.53
CA LEU A 11 51.95 9.00 63.23
C LEU A 11 51.70 8.07 62.04
N LEU A 12 51.13 6.87 62.25
CA LEU A 12 50.90 5.88 61.20
C LEU A 12 49.41 5.71 60.82
N SER A 13 48.56 6.69 61.13
CA SER A 13 47.12 6.65 60.79
C SER A 13 46.65 7.78 59.87
N LEU A 14 47.58 8.54 59.28
CA LEU A 14 47.29 9.64 58.34
C LEU A 14 47.65 9.31 56.89
N ILE A 15 47.70 8.04 56.52
CA ILE A 15 47.53 7.67 55.12
C ILE A 15 46.02 7.69 54.89
N THR A 16 45.50 8.87 54.59
CA THR A 16 44.16 9.01 54.04
C THR A 16 44.10 8.11 52.81
N PHE A 17 43.31 7.04 52.90
CA PHE A 17 42.77 6.41 51.70
C PHE A 17 41.92 7.48 51.01
N GLN A 18 42.56 8.27 50.16
CA GLN A 18 41.87 8.77 48.99
C GLN A 18 41.57 7.53 48.17
N ALA A 19 40.42 6.90 48.48
CA ALA A 19 39.69 6.20 47.46
C ALA A 19 39.66 7.17 46.28
N CYS A 20 40.27 6.75 45.17
CA CYS A 20 40.27 7.52 43.95
C CYS A 20 38.80 7.76 43.60
N GLN A 21 38.26 8.92 43.95
CA GLN A 21 37.07 9.41 43.28
C GLN A 21 37.56 9.80 41.90
N THR A 22 37.63 8.80 41.01
CA THR A 22 37.50 9.06 39.59
C THR A 22 36.08 9.56 39.40
N THR A 23 35.83 10.84 39.68
CA THR A 23 34.74 11.56 39.03
C THR A 23 35.21 11.86 37.61
N GLU A 24 35.53 10.81 36.86
CA GLU A 24 35.33 10.86 35.43
C GLU A 24 33.87 10.48 35.32
N ALA A 25 33.02 11.42 34.90
CA ALA A 25 31.71 11.03 34.42
C ALA A 25 31.96 9.87 33.46
N GLU A 26 31.45 8.69 33.78
CA GLU A 26 31.66 7.48 32.99
C GLU A 26 31.07 7.80 31.63
N THR A 27 31.94 8.21 30.71
CA THR A 27 31.50 8.77 29.43
C THR A 27 30.93 7.60 28.66
N CYS A 28 29.71 7.77 28.17
CA CYS A 28 29.05 6.73 27.44
C CYS A 28 29.79 6.51 26.10
N ILE A 29 30.53 5.39 25.99
CA ILE A 29 31.43 5.10 24.85
C ILE A 29 30.79 4.24 23.75
N ILE A 30 29.47 4.04 23.76
CA ILE A 30 28.80 3.32 22.67
C ILE A 30 28.89 4.13 21.37
N THR A 31 28.99 3.45 20.24
CA THR A 31 28.95 4.08 18.93
C THR A 31 27.53 4.04 18.39
N CYS A 32 26.91 5.20 18.25
CA CYS A 32 25.63 5.34 17.60
C CYS A 32 25.82 5.60 16.09
N GLN A 33 25.03 4.92 15.25
CA GLN A 33 25.01 5.13 13.82
C GLN A 33 24.16 6.36 13.45
N ASN A 34 24.21 6.76 12.17
CA ASN A 34 23.32 7.78 11.59
C ASN A 34 23.26 9.09 12.38
N GLN A 35 24.41 9.53 12.92
CA GLN A 35 24.55 10.75 13.74
C GLN A 35 23.80 10.71 15.09
N GLY A 36 23.46 9.51 15.59
CA GLY A 36 22.95 9.34 16.94
C GLY A 36 23.93 9.82 18.01
N ILE A 37 23.40 10.28 19.13
CA ILE A 37 24.18 10.82 20.25
C ILE A 37 24.13 9.82 21.40
N ALA A 38 25.30 9.33 21.84
CA ALA A 38 25.39 8.47 23.02
C ALA A 38 25.06 9.26 24.28
N GLN A 39 24.16 8.72 25.11
CA GLN A 39 23.74 9.33 26.37
C GLN A 39 23.53 8.25 27.44
N GLN A 40 23.60 8.68 28.70
CA GLN A 40 23.33 7.81 29.84
C GLN A 40 21.86 7.99 30.27
N ASP A 41 21.16 6.91 30.55
CA ASP A 41 19.79 6.94 31.06
C ASP A 41 19.73 7.19 32.58
N ALA A 42 18.53 7.16 33.16
CA ALA A 42 18.32 7.42 34.58
C ALA A 42 18.91 6.35 35.52
N PHE A 43 19.25 5.18 35.00
CA PHE A 43 19.79 4.04 35.75
C PHE A 43 21.31 3.90 35.61
N GLY A 44 21.93 4.70 34.73
CA GLY A 44 23.35 4.65 34.45
C GLY A 44 23.69 3.85 33.18
N ASP A 45 22.70 3.36 32.45
CA ASP A 45 22.90 2.55 31.24
C ASP A 45 23.11 3.45 30.01
N CYS A 46 23.95 2.96 29.10
CA CYS A 46 24.28 3.65 27.85
C CYS A 46 23.23 3.41 26.77
N THR A 47 22.67 4.48 26.21
CA THR A 47 21.66 4.42 25.14
C THR A 47 21.96 5.44 24.04
N CYS A 48 21.49 5.18 22.83
CA CYS A 48 21.59 6.12 21.73
C CYS A 48 20.33 6.99 21.63
N ASN A 49 20.50 8.31 21.62
CA ASN A 49 19.47 9.24 21.19
C ASN A 49 19.48 9.32 19.66
N CYS A 50 18.49 8.71 19.03
CA CYS A 50 18.41 8.61 17.57
C CYS A 50 17.79 9.86 16.94
N PRO A 51 18.33 10.34 15.81
CA PRO A 51 17.67 11.38 15.03
C PRO A 51 16.33 10.90 14.49
N ASN A 52 15.47 11.84 14.10
CA ASN A 52 14.18 11.52 13.51
C ASN A 52 14.34 10.63 12.26
N GLY A 53 13.56 9.55 12.18
CA GLY A 53 13.68 8.55 11.11
C GLY A 53 14.69 7.43 11.37
N TYR A 54 15.30 7.35 12.56
CA TYR A 54 16.17 6.25 12.94
C TYR A 54 15.76 5.63 14.28
N SER A 55 15.98 4.34 14.43
CA SER A 55 15.66 3.54 15.63
C SER A 55 16.61 2.36 15.81
N GLY A 56 16.39 1.54 16.83
CA GLY A 56 17.29 0.47 17.25
C GLY A 56 18.25 0.92 18.37
N ASP A 57 18.96 -0.04 18.96
CA ASP A 57 19.81 0.20 20.12
C ASP A 57 20.99 1.13 19.79
N PHE A 58 21.42 1.13 18.51
CA PHE A 58 22.52 1.93 17.98
C PHE A 58 22.09 2.84 16.82
N CYS A 59 20.78 3.13 16.68
CA CYS A 59 20.21 3.92 15.58
C CYS A 59 20.47 3.34 14.19
N GLU A 60 20.61 2.02 14.07
CA GLU A 60 20.93 1.29 12.86
C GLU A 60 19.71 0.99 11.97
N ILE A 61 18.49 1.11 12.50
CA ILE A 61 17.24 0.86 11.78
C ILE A 61 16.74 2.19 11.22
N GLU A 62 16.75 2.31 9.89
CA GLU A 62 16.21 3.47 9.18
C GLU A 62 14.71 3.31 8.91
N ASP A 63 13.95 4.37 9.20
CA ASP A 63 12.61 4.57 8.67
C ASP A 63 12.70 5.49 7.44
N ALA A 64 12.78 4.84 6.27
CA ALA A 64 12.91 5.53 5.00
C ALA A 64 11.72 6.45 4.67
N CYS A 65 10.56 6.24 5.29
CA CYS A 65 9.42 7.15 5.13
C CYS A 65 9.73 8.55 5.64
N ILE A 66 10.47 8.64 6.74
CA ILE A 66 10.85 9.91 7.37
C ILE A 66 12.11 10.47 6.70
N THR A 67 13.16 9.66 6.54
CA THR A 67 14.46 10.16 6.05
C THR A 67 14.41 10.61 4.59
N GLN A 68 13.55 10.00 3.78
CA GLN A 68 13.35 10.37 2.38
C GLN A 68 12.12 11.27 2.16
N ASN A 69 11.42 11.65 3.24
CA ASN A 69 10.24 12.52 3.20
C ASN A 69 9.17 12.02 2.21
N ILE A 70 8.86 10.72 2.27
CA ILE A 70 7.88 10.09 1.39
C ILE A 70 6.48 10.39 1.89
N ASN A 71 5.68 11.00 1.03
CA ASN A 71 4.29 11.33 1.31
C ASN A 71 3.38 10.52 0.38
N CYS A 72 2.73 9.50 0.95
CA CYS A 72 1.79 8.63 0.23
C CYS A 72 0.39 9.25 0.07
N GLY A 73 0.24 10.53 0.37
CA GLY A 73 -1.03 11.24 0.27
C GLY A 73 -2.07 10.71 1.27
N PRO A 74 -3.37 10.98 1.02
CA PRO A 74 -4.45 10.55 1.88
C PRO A 74 -4.89 9.09 1.64
N ASN A 75 -4.44 8.45 0.55
CA ASN A 75 -4.92 7.15 0.09
C ASN A 75 -3.86 6.06 0.20
N GLY A 76 -2.93 6.21 1.13
CA GLY A 76 -1.85 5.26 1.30
C GLY A 76 -1.06 5.48 2.58
N ASN A 77 -0.40 4.42 3.00
CA ASN A 77 0.45 4.42 4.19
C ASN A 77 1.88 4.10 3.78
N CYS A 78 2.84 4.89 4.26
CA CYS A 78 4.24 4.60 4.01
C CYS A 78 4.73 3.46 4.92
N ASN A 79 5.38 2.48 4.33
CA ASN A 79 6.05 1.39 5.03
C ASN A 79 7.47 1.22 4.47
N ASN A 80 8.46 1.53 5.30
CA ASN A 80 9.89 1.39 4.97
C ASN A 80 10.27 2.01 3.61
N GLY A 81 9.77 3.22 3.34
CA GLY A 81 10.06 3.96 2.12
C GLY A 81 9.20 3.59 0.91
N VAL A 82 8.16 2.76 1.07
CA VAL A 82 7.26 2.37 -0.01
C VAL A 82 5.81 2.64 0.40
N CYS A 83 5.03 3.24 -0.49
CA CYS A 83 3.62 3.47 -0.25
C CYS A 83 2.80 2.21 -0.50
N ALA A 84 2.09 1.75 0.52
CA ALA A 84 1.00 0.80 0.40
C ALA A 84 -0.29 1.58 0.16
N CYS A 85 -0.86 1.46 -1.03
CA CYS A 85 -2.07 2.19 -1.42
C CYS A 85 -3.34 1.51 -0.91
N ASP A 86 -4.34 2.32 -0.59
CA ASP A 86 -5.69 1.88 -0.31
C ASP A 86 -6.35 1.33 -1.58
N ASP A 87 -7.38 0.50 -1.40
CA ASP A 87 -8.12 -0.09 -2.52
C ASP A 87 -8.66 1.00 -3.47
N GLY A 88 -8.52 0.76 -4.77
CA GLY A 88 -8.86 1.73 -5.83
C GLY A 88 -7.78 2.77 -6.15
N TYR A 89 -6.66 2.81 -5.43
CA TYR A 89 -5.53 3.70 -5.71
C TYR A 89 -4.25 2.95 -6.07
N GLU A 90 -3.39 3.62 -6.84
CA GLU A 90 -2.10 3.11 -7.28
C GLU A 90 -1.10 4.24 -7.56
N GLY A 91 0.06 3.87 -8.10
CA GLY A 91 1.19 4.76 -8.32
C GLY A 91 2.17 4.71 -7.14
N SER A 92 3.37 5.27 -7.33
CA SER A 92 4.40 5.26 -6.28
C SER A 92 4.00 6.06 -5.03
N LEU A 93 3.02 6.95 -5.15
CA LEU A 93 2.55 7.84 -4.10
C LEU A 93 1.03 7.74 -3.86
N CYS A 94 0.36 6.70 -4.40
CA CYS A 94 -1.09 6.48 -4.22
C CYS A 94 -1.97 7.66 -4.67
N ASP A 95 -1.52 8.36 -5.71
CA ASP A 95 -2.13 9.56 -6.28
C ASP A 95 -2.93 9.29 -7.56
N ILE A 96 -2.98 8.04 -8.02
CA ILE A 96 -3.67 7.63 -9.23
C ILE A 96 -4.85 6.73 -8.86
N GLU A 97 -6.05 7.06 -9.36
CA GLU A 97 -7.21 6.17 -9.25
C GLU A 97 -7.09 5.03 -10.28
N SER A 98 -7.03 3.78 -9.81
CA SER A 98 -6.85 2.58 -10.66
C SER A 98 -7.92 2.44 -11.74
N ARG A 99 -9.16 2.88 -11.45
CA ARG A 99 -10.29 2.85 -12.39
C ARG A 99 -10.09 3.72 -13.63
N GLU A 100 -9.20 4.72 -13.60
CA GLU A 100 -9.01 5.63 -14.74
C GLU A 100 -8.54 4.94 -16.01
N LYS A 101 -7.86 3.79 -15.89
CA LYS A 101 -7.44 2.95 -17.03
C LYS A 101 -8.64 2.45 -17.84
N PHE A 102 -9.77 2.23 -17.18
CA PHE A 102 -10.96 1.61 -17.72
C PHE A 102 -11.97 2.64 -18.24
N LEU A 103 -11.82 3.92 -17.92
CA LEU A 103 -12.79 4.92 -18.35
C LEU A 103 -12.72 5.15 -19.87
N GLY A 104 -13.88 5.19 -20.50
CA GLY A 104 -13.97 5.42 -21.94
C GLY A 104 -15.25 4.89 -22.57
N THR A 105 -15.33 5.09 -23.89
CA THR A 105 -16.32 4.45 -24.76
C THR A 105 -15.60 3.40 -25.59
N TYR A 106 -16.21 2.23 -25.70
CA TYR A 106 -15.66 1.08 -26.36
C TYR A 106 -16.66 0.48 -27.34
N GLY A 107 -16.21 0.08 -28.52
CA GLY A 107 -16.98 -0.79 -29.40
C GLY A 107 -16.83 -2.24 -28.95
N ALA A 108 -17.93 -2.96 -28.74
CA ALA A 108 -17.89 -4.35 -28.30
C ALA A 108 -18.21 -5.32 -29.45
N VAL A 109 -17.43 -6.39 -29.57
CA VAL A 109 -17.71 -7.51 -30.47
C VAL A 109 -17.73 -8.79 -29.67
N TRP A 110 -18.77 -9.61 -29.86
CA TRP A 110 -18.99 -10.84 -29.11
C TRP A 110 -19.03 -12.06 -30.05
N LEU A 111 -18.32 -13.12 -29.69
CA LEU A 111 -18.24 -14.37 -30.44
C LEU A 111 -18.75 -15.52 -29.57
N CYS A 112 -19.84 -16.14 -30.02
CA CYS A 112 -20.61 -17.12 -29.28
C CYS A 112 -20.87 -18.36 -30.14
N GLY A 113 -19.95 -19.33 -30.05
CA GLY A 113 -19.90 -20.43 -31.01
C GLY A 113 -19.69 -19.90 -32.44
N ASN A 114 -20.66 -20.11 -33.32
CA ASN A 114 -20.63 -19.61 -34.71
C ASN A 114 -21.41 -18.30 -34.91
N TRP A 115 -21.94 -17.72 -33.83
CA TRP A 115 -22.68 -16.47 -33.87
C TRP A 115 -21.77 -15.31 -33.46
N THR A 116 -21.80 -14.24 -34.24
CA THR A 116 -21.28 -12.94 -33.80
C THR A 116 -22.47 -12.16 -33.29
N ALA A 117 -22.50 -11.87 -31.98
CA ALA A 117 -23.53 -11.02 -31.39
C ALA A 117 -23.12 -9.55 -31.52
N ASP A 118 -24.16 -8.71 -31.58
CA ASP A 118 -24.24 -7.32 -32.05
C ASP A 118 -23.09 -6.37 -31.64
N VAL A 119 -22.88 -5.35 -32.48
CA VAL A 119 -21.86 -4.30 -32.30
C VAL A 119 -22.49 -3.13 -31.54
N GLY A 120 -22.46 -3.18 -30.22
CA GLY A 120 -22.91 -2.08 -29.34
C GLY A 120 -21.76 -1.19 -28.87
N LEU A 121 -22.11 -0.09 -28.20
CA LEU A 121 -21.15 0.72 -27.45
C LEU A 121 -21.21 0.37 -25.97
N ILE A 122 -20.05 0.30 -25.33
CA ILE A 122 -19.93 0.18 -23.88
C ILE A 122 -19.26 1.44 -23.38
N THR A 123 -19.85 2.06 -22.37
CA THR A 123 -19.30 3.25 -21.74
C THR A 123 -19.02 2.95 -20.28
N ILE A 124 -17.83 3.31 -19.81
CA ILE A 124 -17.37 3.06 -18.46
C ILE A 124 -17.14 4.41 -17.79
N HIS A 125 -17.87 4.64 -16.70
CA HIS A 125 -17.86 5.87 -15.93
C HIS A 125 -17.40 5.60 -14.50
N LYS A 126 -16.90 6.64 -13.83
CA LYS A 126 -16.59 6.57 -12.39
C LYS A 126 -17.87 6.30 -11.61
N ASP A 127 -17.84 5.33 -10.69
CA ASP A 127 -18.84 5.32 -9.63
C ASP A 127 -18.60 6.51 -8.68
N LEU A 128 -19.67 7.16 -8.23
CA LEU A 128 -19.57 8.37 -7.41
C LEU A 128 -19.48 8.09 -5.91
N ASN A 129 -19.73 6.85 -5.50
CA ASN A 129 -19.81 6.40 -4.12
C ASN A 129 -18.62 5.50 -3.74
N GLN A 130 -18.06 4.74 -4.68
CA GLN A 130 -16.91 3.84 -4.46
C GLN A 130 -15.81 4.11 -5.50
N VAL A 131 -14.55 4.18 -5.04
CA VAL A 131 -13.39 4.56 -5.89
C VAL A 131 -12.80 3.38 -6.66
N ASP A 132 -12.98 2.19 -6.14
CA ASP A 132 -12.64 0.89 -6.72
C ASP A 132 -13.74 0.33 -7.62
N GLU A 133 -14.85 1.04 -7.78
CA GLU A 133 -15.96 0.67 -8.66
C GLU A 133 -16.14 1.62 -9.87
N VAL A 134 -16.77 1.07 -10.91
CA VAL A 134 -17.18 1.77 -12.12
C VAL A 134 -18.62 1.42 -12.48
N THR A 135 -19.31 2.39 -13.09
CA THR A 135 -20.60 2.15 -13.75
C THR A 135 -20.35 1.82 -15.22
N ILE A 136 -20.85 0.67 -15.67
CA ILE A 136 -20.75 0.23 -17.06
C ILE A 136 -22.12 0.43 -17.71
N THR A 137 -22.17 1.00 -18.91
CA THR A 137 -23.44 1.19 -19.64
C THR A 137 -23.29 0.66 -21.04
N TYR A 138 -24.14 -0.30 -21.39
CA TYR A 138 -24.27 -0.80 -22.76
C TYR A 138 -25.29 0.04 -23.52
N ILE A 139 -24.96 0.47 -24.73
CA ILE A 139 -25.79 1.28 -25.61
C ILE A 139 -26.01 0.49 -26.90
N TYR A 140 -27.27 0.15 -27.16
CA TYR A 140 -27.72 -0.52 -28.36
C TYR A 140 -27.65 0.41 -29.58
N ALA A 141 -27.64 -0.17 -30.78
CA ALA A 141 -27.61 0.59 -32.03
C ALA A 141 -28.84 1.51 -32.22
N ASP A 142 -29.96 1.21 -31.56
CA ASP A 142 -31.17 2.05 -31.55
C ASP A 142 -31.12 3.22 -30.55
N GLY A 143 -30.02 3.34 -29.79
CA GLY A 143 -29.78 4.38 -28.80
C GLY A 143 -30.36 4.09 -27.41
N THR A 144 -31.02 2.95 -27.20
CA THR A 144 -31.42 2.51 -25.86
C THR A 144 -30.18 2.09 -25.06
N SER A 145 -30.23 2.23 -23.74
CA SER A 145 -29.10 1.92 -22.86
C SER A 145 -29.51 1.06 -21.66
N HIS A 146 -28.61 0.17 -21.25
CA HIS A 146 -28.72 -0.60 -20.01
C HIS A 146 -27.52 -0.30 -19.11
N VAL A 147 -27.78 0.03 -17.84
CA VAL A 147 -26.75 0.41 -16.87
C VAL A 147 -26.49 -0.75 -15.93
N ILE A 148 -25.22 -1.07 -15.75
CA ILE A 148 -24.68 -2.00 -14.76
C ILE A 148 -23.93 -1.17 -13.74
N HIS A 149 -24.26 -1.37 -12.47
CA HIS A 149 -23.73 -0.53 -11.40
C HIS A 149 -22.45 -1.11 -10.75
N ASP A 150 -22.11 -2.38 -10.99
CA ASP A 150 -21.24 -3.12 -10.07
C ASP A 150 -19.96 -3.66 -10.75
N GLY A 151 -19.24 -2.79 -11.48
CA GLY A 151 -17.93 -3.15 -12.02
C GLY A 151 -16.82 -2.90 -10.98
N GLU A 152 -16.13 -3.93 -10.51
CA GLU A 152 -15.11 -3.83 -9.47
C GLU A 152 -13.68 -3.98 -10.03
N ILE A 153 -12.76 -3.11 -9.60
CA ILE A 153 -11.35 -3.18 -10.01
C ILE A 153 -10.56 -4.11 -9.08
N LYS A 154 -10.18 -5.28 -9.60
CA LYS A 154 -9.28 -6.24 -8.95
C LYS A 154 -7.83 -6.02 -9.33
N ASN A 155 -6.96 -5.93 -8.33
CA ASN A 155 -5.50 -5.82 -8.49
C ASN A 155 -5.03 -4.66 -9.40
N GLY A 156 -5.87 -3.65 -9.63
CA GLY A 156 -5.57 -2.49 -10.47
C GLY A 156 -5.50 -2.75 -11.99
N THR A 157 -5.72 -3.99 -12.44
CA THR A 157 -5.58 -4.39 -13.86
C THR A 157 -6.76 -5.15 -14.43
N THR A 158 -7.64 -5.66 -13.56
CA THR A 158 -8.82 -6.43 -13.96
C THR A 158 -10.06 -5.72 -13.48
N LEU A 159 -11.02 -5.50 -14.36
CA LEU A 159 -12.37 -5.07 -14.05
C LEU A 159 -13.26 -6.31 -14.10
N GLU A 160 -13.81 -6.71 -12.95
CA GLU A 160 -14.80 -7.78 -12.87
C GLU A 160 -16.20 -7.17 -12.82
N PHE A 161 -17.15 -7.78 -13.53
CA PHE A 161 -18.54 -7.36 -13.44
C PHE A 161 -19.45 -8.59 -13.49
N SER A 162 -20.45 -8.59 -12.65
CA SER A 162 -21.55 -9.55 -12.67
C SER A 162 -22.81 -8.87 -13.16
N ASP A 163 -23.71 -9.63 -13.78
CA ASP A 163 -25.08 -9.22 -14.08
C ASP A 163 -25.25 -8.07 -15.10
N ILE A 164 -24.56 -8.15 -16.24
CA ILE A 164 -24.98 -7.36 -17.41
C ILE A 164 -26.22 -7.98 -18.04
N ARG A 165 -27.37 -7.33 -17.87
CA ARG A 165 -28.61 -7.79 -18.51
C ARG A 165 -28.74 -7.26 -19.94
N PHE A 166 -28.72 -8.16 -20.91
CA PHE A 166 -29.01 -7.85 -22.30
C PHE A 166 -30.48 -8.16 -22.62
N GLY A 167 -31.37 -7.22 -22.29
CA GLY A 167 -32.81 -7.41 -22.47
C GLY A 167 -33.44 -8.26 -21.35
N PRO A 168 -34.65 -8.82 -21.56
CA PRO A 168 -35.39 -9.52 -20.50
C PRO A 168 -34.84 -10.91 -20.14
N ASP A 169 -34.02 -11.52 -21.02
CA ASP A 169 -33.73 -12.96 -20.99
C ASP A 169 -32.23 -13.31 -21.01
N ILE A 170 -31.30 -12.37 -20.84
CA ILE A 170 -29.86 -12.68 -20.91
C ILE A 170 -29.14 -12.00 -19.75
N ASP A 171 -28.52 -12.80 -18.88
CA ASP A 171 -27.58 -12.33 -17.87
C ASP A 171 -26.15 -12.64 -18.37
N PHE A 172 -25.28 -11.63 -18.37
CA PHE A 172 -23.88 -11.76 -18.77
C PHE A 172 -22.97 -11.46 -17.59
N VAL A 173 -22.07 -12.41 -17.32
CA VAL A 173 -21.07 -12.32 -16.27
C VAL A 173 -19.71 -12.42 -16.94
N GLY A 174 -18.82 -11.49 -16.64
CA GLY A 174 -17.53 -11.49 -17.31
C GLY A 174 -16.46 -10.74 -16.55
N SER A 175 -15.24 -10.93 -17.04
CA SER A 175 -14.11 -10.13 -16.61
C SER A 175 -13.48 -9.45 -17.81
N TYR A 176 -13.10 -8.22 -17.59
CA TYR A 176 -12.33 -7.39 -18.49
C TYR A 176 -10.94 -7.22 -17.92
N SER A 177 -9.92 -7.73 -18.60
CA SER A 177 -8.53 -7.53 -18.19
C SER A 177 -7.82 -6.62 -19.18
N ILE A 178 -7.31 -5.48 -18.71
CA ILE A 178 -6.39 -4.68 -19.52
C ILE A 178 -5.03 -5.33 -19.35
N ASN A 179 -4.40 -5.75 -20.45
CA ASN A 179 -2.98 -6.07 -20.42
C ASN A 179 -2.19 -4.75 -20.52
N PRO A 180 -1.56 -4.27 -19.42
CA PRO A 180 -0.89 -2.97 -19.41
C PRO A 180 0.37 -2.93 -20.30
N ASN A 181 0.85 -4.08 -20.77
CA ASN A 181 2.09 -4.17 -21.55
C ASN A 181 1.86 -4.17 -23.07
N THR A 182 0.65 -4.43 -23.55
CA THR A 182 0.39 -4.60 -24.98
C THR A 182 -0.64 -3.61 -25.54
N ASN A 183 -1.26 -2.77 -24.69
CA ASN A 183 -2.50 -2.05 -25.02
C ASN A 183 -3.55 -2.97 -25.67
N GLN A 184 -3.46 -4.28 -25.44
CA GLN A 184 -4.46 -5.23 -25.89
C GLN A 184 -5.49 -5.33 -24.77
N GLU A 185 -6.66 -4.84 -25.10
CA GLU A 185 -7.87 -4.90 -24.29
C GLU A 185 -8.50 -6.28 -24.59
N GLU A 186 -8.35 -7.25 -23.67
CA GLU A 186 -8.89 -8.60 -23.84
C GLU A 186 -9.99 -8.86 -22.81
N ILE A 187 -11.09 -9.46 -23.27
CA ILE A 187 -12.33 -9.58 -22.50
C ILE A 187 -12.82 -10.99 -22.60
N ILE A 188 -12.95 -11.62 -21.45
CA ILE A 188 -13.37 -13.00 -21.38
C ILE A 188 -14.64 -13.00 -20.52
N GLY A 189 -15.78 -13.30 -21.13
CA GLY A 189 -17.06 -13.26 -20.44
C GLY A 189 -18.03 -14.31 -20.91
N THR A 190 -18.78 -14.88 -19.98
CA THR A 190 -19.76 -15.94 -20.22
C THR A 190 -21.17 -15.36 -20.08
N PHE A 191 -22.10 -15.69 -20.98
CA PHE A 191 -23.51 -15.40 -20.72
C PHE A 191 -24.31 -16.65 -20.42
N GLU A 192 -25.45 -16.43 -19.78
CA GLU A 192 -26.53 -17.38 -19.65
C GLU A 192 -27.74 -16.88 -20.44
N TRP A 193 -28.36 -17.76 -21.23
CA TRP A 193 -29.65 -17.48 -21.87
C TRP A 193 -30.79 -17.87 -20.93
N GLY A 194 -31.91 -17.15 -21.07
CA GLY A 194 -33.02 -17.06 -20.14
C GLY A 194 -33.50 -18.37 -19.51
N ASP A 195 -34.04 -18.20 -18.30
CA ASP A 195 -34.49 -19.18 -17.29
C ASP A 195 -33.40 -19.96 -16.53
N GLY A 196 -32.12 -19.72 -16.83
CA GLY A 196 -31.00 -20.37 -16.15
C GLY A 196 -30.73 -21.81 -16.60
N SER A 197 -31.33 -22.24 -17.73
CA SER A 197 -31.17 -23.62 -18.22
C SER A 197 -30.02 -23.83 -19.22
N ALA A 198 -29.45 -22.77 -19.82
CA ALA A 198 -28.34 -22.89 -20.77
C ALA A 198 -27.30 -21.76 -20.68
N THR A 199 -26.12 -22.09 -20.15
CA THR A 199 -24.91 -21.25 -20.19
C THR A 199 -24.16 -21.47 -21.50
N GLN A 200 -23.74 -20.39 -22.17
CA GLN A 200 -22.82 -20.47 -23.29
C GLN A 200 -21.65 -19.49 -23.08
N SER A 201 -20.44 -20.03 -23.17
CA SER A 201 -19.23 -19.21 -23.12
C SER A 201 -19.09 -18.43 -24.41
N CYS A 202 -18.88 -17.13 -24.28
CA CYS A 202 -18.53 -16.26 -25.38
C CYS A 202 -17.16 -15.66 -25.14
N ASN A 203 -16.55 -15.17 -26.21
CA ASN A 203 -15.36 -14.34 -26.10
C ASN A 203 -15.70 -12.98 -26.66
N GLY A 204 -15.35 -11.94 -25.91
CA GLY A 204 -15.59 -10.56 -26.27
C GLY A 204 -14.29 -9.85 -26.60
N THR A 205 -14.35 -8.80 -27.39
CA THR A 205 -13.27 -7.81 -27.44
C THR A 205 -13.92 -6.43 -27.44
N TRP A 206 -13.52 -5.58 -26.50
CA TRP A 206 -13.89 -4.16 -26.52
C TRP A 206 -12.71 -3.39 -27.08
N PHE A 207 -13.01 -2.46 -27.98
CA PHE A 207 -12.04 -1.61 -28.63
C PHE A 207 -12.31 -0.18 -28.20
N LYS A 208 -11.40 0.42 -27.44
CA LYS A 208 -11.49 1.85 -27.10
C LYS A 208 -11.59 2.72 -28.35
N GLN A 209 -12.55 3.64 -28.35
CA GLN A 209 -12.79 4.58 -29.46
C GLN A 209 -11.93 5.84 -29.39
#